data_AF-A0A442FY54-F1
#
_entry.id   AF-A0A442FY54-F1
#
_cell.length_a   1.000
_cell.length_b   1.000
_cell.length_c   1.000
_cell.angle_alpha   90.00
_cell.angle_beta   90.00
_cell.angle_gamma   90.00
#
_symmetry.space_group_name_H-M   'P 1'
#
loop_
_entity.id
_entity.type
_entity.pdbx_description
1 polymer ?
#
loop_
_entity_poly.entity_id
_entity_poly.type
_entity_poly.pdbx_seq_one_letter_code
_entity_poly.pdbx_strand_id
1 'polypeptide(L)' 'MKDLPYVYRWDRFDRKGQLCAVTARSQAAPGTFVLPGFGRPASPRFNSIRVEFADGFAMVTSGNAIRRAKP' A
#
# COMPACT_ATOMS: atom_id res chain seq x y z
N MET A 1 -13.65 13.57 -9.99
CA MET A 1 -12.81 13.81 -8.78
C MET A 1 -12.25 12.47 -8.35
N LYS A 2 -10.93 12.37 -8.12
CA LYS A 2 -10.33 11.15 -7.54
C LYS A 2 -10.67 11.13 -6.06
N ASP A 3 -11.24 10.02 -5.59
CA ASP A 3 -11.35 9.78 -4.16
C ASP A 3 -9.94 9.54 -3.59
N LEU A 4 -9.50 10.35 -2.63
CA LEU A 4 -8.16 10.31 -2.05
C LEU A 4 -8.24 9.94 -0.56
N PRO A 5 -8.62 8.69 -0.22
CA PRO A 5 -8.97 8.31 1.14
C PRO A 5 -7.76 8.14 2.09
N TYR A 6 -6.53 8.37 1.62
CA TYR A 6 -5.32 8.16 2.40
C TYR A 6 -4.47 9.42 2.51
N VAL A 7 -3.84 9.64 3.67
CA VAL A 7 -2.81 10.66 3.91
C VAL A 7 -1.43 10.01 3.83
N TYR A 8 -0.53 10.56 3.02
CA TYR A 8 0.87 10.15 2.95
C TYR A 8 1.65 10.70 4.16
N ARG A 9 2.47 9.88 4.83
CA ARG A 9 3.10 10.24 6.11
C ARG A 9 4.62 10.36 6.09
N TRP A 10 5.25 9.94 5.01
CA TRP A 10 6.71 9.93 4.93
C TRP A 10 7.23 11.20 4.28
N ASP A 11 8.43 11.59 4.67
CA ASP A 11 9.14 12.69 4.04
C ASP A 11 9.88 12.17 2.80
N ARG A 12 9.17 12.16 1.68
CA ARG A 12 9.71 11.84 0.35
C ARG A 12 9.00 12.69 -0.69
N PHE A 13 9.79 13.23 -1.62
CA PHE A 13 9.30 14.08 -2.71
C PHE A 13 8.47 15.28 -2.24
N ASP A 14 8.69 15.74 -0.99
CA ASP A 14 7.94 16.84 -0.37
C ASP A 14 6.40 16.60 -0.34
N ARG A 15 5.97 15.34 -0.17
CA ARG A 15 4.55 14.95 -0.22
C ARG A 15 3.93 14.61 1.13
N LYS A 16 4.65 14.84 2.22
CA LYS A 16 4.17 14.49 3.57
C LYS A 16 2.89 15.26 3.89
N GLY A 17 1.86 14.56 4.36
CA GLY A 17 0.55 15.11 4.69
C GLY A 17 -0.42 15.20 3.52
N GLN A 18 0.03 14.98 2.28
CA GLN A 18 -0.87 15.06 1.13
C GLN A 18 -1.82 13.87 1.03
N LEU A 19 -3.01 14.12 0.47
CA LEU A 19 -4.00 13.10 0.18
C LEU A 19 -3.62 12.31 -1.08
N CYS A 20 -3.82 11.00 -1.03
CA CYS A 20 -3.47 10.06 -2.09
C CYS A 20 -4.49 8.92 -2.18
N ALA A 21 -4.57 8.32 -3.37
CA ALA A 21 -5.29 7.09 -3.64
C ALA A 21 -4.30 5.94 -3.82
N VAL A 22 -4.66 4.74 -3.38
CA VAL A 22 -3.90 3.52 -3.69
C VAL A 22 -4.45 2.94 -4.98
N THR A 23 -3.65 2.94 -6.04
CA THR A 23 -4.07 2.47 -7.37
C THR A 23 -3.59 1.05 -7.68
N ALA A 24 -2.56 0.55 -6.98
CA ALA A 24 -2.16 -0.84 -7.04
C ALA A 24 -1.68 -1.35 -5.68
N ARG A 25 -2.13 -2.55 -5.30
CA ARG A 25 -1.72 -3.25 -4.08
C ARG A 25 -1.72 -4.75 -4.31
N SER A 26 -0.78 -5.45 -3.69
CA SER A 26 -0.73 -6.90 -3.70
C SER A 26 -2.01 -7.51 -3.11
N GLN A 27 -2.54 -8.52 -3.81
CA GLN A 27 -3.62 -9.35 -3.30
C GLN A 27 -3.03 -10.49 -2.46
N ALA A 28 -3.82 -10.93 -1.48
CA ALA A 28 -3.52 -12.16 -0.78
C ALA A 28 -3.65 -13.31 -1.78
N ALA A 29 -2.56 -14.05 -2.03
CA ALA A 29 -2.58 -15.29 -2.79
C ALA A 29 -2.44 -16.48 -1.83
N PRO A 30 -2.99 -17.66 -2.16
CA PRO A 30 -2.69 -18.89 -1.43
C PRO A 30 -1.17 -19.05 -1.29
N GLY A 31 -0.75 -19.34 -0.06
CA GLY A 31 0.65 -19.49 0.28
C GLY A 31 1.33 -20.66 -0.43
N THR A 32 2.65 -20.58 -0.50
CA THR A 32 3.53 -21.67 -0.92
C THR A 32 3.16 -22.98 -0.21
N PHE A 33 3.28 -24.09 -0.95
CA PHE A 33 3.05 -25.46 -0.47
C PHE A 33 3.67 -25.68 0.93
N VAL A 34 2.87 -26.22 1.85
CA VAL A 34 3.27 -26.51 3.23
C VAL A 34 3.86 -27.90 3.27
N LEU A 35 5.05 -28.05 3.86
CA LEU A 35 5.62 -29.36 4.17
C LEU A 35 4.84 -29.96 5.36
N PRO A 36 4.41 -31.24 5.30
CA PRO A 36 3.78 -31.89 6.44
C PRO A 36 4.64 -31.77 7.70
N GLY A 37 4.07 -31.18 8.77
CA GLY A 37 4.77 -30.97 10.05
C GLY A 37 5.68 -29.72 10.12
N PHE A 38 5.80 -28.93 9.05
CA PHE A 38 6.67 -27.74 9.05
C PHE A 38 5.98 -26.49 8.49
N GLY A 39 5.88 -25.45 9.33
CA GLY A 39 5.38 -24.13 8.95
C GLY A 39 3.85 -23.99 8.94
N ARG A 40 3.38 -22.76 8.75
CA ARG A 40 1.98 -22.42 8.50
C ARG A 40 1.86 -21.87 7.08
N PRO A 41 0.75 -22.14 6.36
CA PRO A 41 0.50 -21.48 5.09
C PRO A 41 0.48 -19.97 5.31
N ALA A 42 1.46 -19.26 4.74
CA ALA A 42 1.53 -17.81 4.76
C ALA A 42 0.94 -17.29 3.46
N SER A 43 0.02 -16.33 3.49
CA SER A 43 -0.37 -15.59 2.29
C SER A 43 0.54 -14.37 2.15
N PRO A 44 1.64 -14.43 1.38
CA PRO A 44 2.54 -13.30 1.27
C PRO A 44 1.82 -12.16 0.54
N ARG A 45 1.59 -11.06 1.26
CA ARG A 45 1.21 -9.78 0.65
C ARG A 45 2.44 -8.89 0.63
N PHE A 46 2.81 -8.40 -0.54
CA PHE A 46 3.85 -7.38 -0.63
C PHE A 46 3.39 -6.09 0.04
N ASN A 47 4.28 -5.51 0.83
CA ASN A 47 4.06 -4.21 1.45
C ASN A 47 4.11 -3.05 0.42
N SER A 48 4.76 -3.25 -0.72
CA SER A 48 4.83 -2.24 -1.78
C SER A 48 3.46 -1.97 -2.40
N ILE A 49 3.13 -0.69 -2.58
CA ILE A 49 1.88 -0.20 -3.18
C ILE A 49 2.18 0.94 -4.17
N ARG A 50 1.33 1.12 -5.17
CA ARG A 50 1.31 2.33 -6.01
C ARG A 50 0.32 3.32 -5.42
N VAL A 51 0.78 4.54 -5.21
CA VAL A 51 -0.06 5.68 -4.81
C VAL A 51 -0.11 6.71 -5.91
N GLU A 52 -1.23 7.40 -6.01
CA GLU A 52 -1.44 8.52 -6.91
C GLU A 52 -2.03 9.72 -6.15
N PHE A 53 -1.48 10.90 -6.41
CA PHE A 53 -1.85 12.15 -5.74
C PHE A 53 -2.83 12.96 -6.61
N ALA A 54 -3.35 14.05 -6.03
CA ALA A 54 -4.34 14.93 -6.68
C ALA A 54 -3.82 15.56 -7.99
N ASP A 55 -2.53 15.84 -8.07
CA ASP A 55 -1.83 16.43 -9.22
C ASP A 55 -1.48 15.40 -10.31
N GLY A 56 -1.84 14.13 -10.13
CA GLY A 56 -1.51 13.05 -11.06
C GLY A 56 -0.11 12.47 -10.88
N PHE A 57 0.68 12.95 -9.92
CA PHE A 57 1.94 12.30 -9.58
C PHE A 57 1.67 10.89 -9.03
N ALA A 58 2.42 9.90 -9.50
CA ALA A 58 2.29 8.52 -9.07
C ALA A 58 3.65 7.93 -8.70
N MET A 59 3.68 7.12 -7.64
CA MET A 59 4.90 6.45 -7.20
C MET A 59 4.62 5.11 -6.54
N VAL A 60 5.65 4.27 -6.45
CA VAL A 60 5.64 3.06 -5.62
C VAL A 60 6.23 3.38 -4.26
N THR A 61 5.50 3.02 -3.20
CA THR A 61 5.88 3.28 -1.81
C THR A 61 5.48 2.12 -0.90
N SER A 62 5.91 2.17 0.36
CA SER A 62 5.51 1.21 1.38
C SER A 62 4.07 1.45 1.81
N GLY A 63 3.29 0.39 2.03
CA GLY A 63 1.93 0.48 2.58
C GLY A 63 1.90 1.13 3.96
N ASN A 64 3.00 1.07 4.71
CA ASN A 64 3.15 1.75 5.99
C ASN A 64 3.29 3.27 5.86
N ALA A 65 3.61 3.76 4.67
CA ALA A 65 3.78 5.18 4.39
C ALA A 65 2.46 5.94 4.29
N ILE A 66 1.32 5.24 4.22
CA ILE A 66 -0.01 5.85 4.14
C ILE A 66 -0.82 5.55 5.41
N ARG A 67 -1.79 6.42 5.70
CA ARG A 67 -2.82 6.19 6.72
C ARG A 67 -4.18 6.54 6.13
N ARG A 68 -5.25 5.83 6.48
CA ARG A 68 -6.60 6.31 6.12
C ARG A 68 -6.80 7.70 6.71
N ALA A 69 -7.33 8.61 5.89
CA ALA A 69 -7.88 9.86 6.38
C ALA A 69 -9.05 9.51 7.32
N LYS A 70 -9.19 10.25 8.44
CA LYS A 70 -10.42 10.15 9.23
C LYS A 70 -11.57 10.73 8.37
N PRO A 71 -12.79 10.19 8.47
CA PRO A 71 -13.95 10.84 7.89
C PRO A 71 -14.13 12.25 8.46
#